data_AF-A0A6N7IFV5-F1
#
_entry.id   AF-A0A6N7IFV5-F1
#
_cell.length_a   1.000
_cell.length_b   1.000
_cell.length_c   1.000
_cell.angle_alpha   90.00
_cell.angle_beta   90.00
_cell.angle_gamma   90.00
#
_symmetry.space_group_name_H-M   'P 1'
#
loop_
_entity.id
_entity.type
_entity.pdbx_description
1 polymer ?
#
loop_
_entity_poly.entity_id
_entity_poly.type
_entity_poly.pdbx_seq_one_letter_code
_entity_poly.pdbx_strand_id
1 'polypeptide(L)'
;MAAGAAPRPADRAGWTEVWMDTLVTIQLAVPAADAPAWAGPVARAFRWFAAVEAACSRFDPTSEVSQLTHQVGHRRAEVERPARADPAEYRLPGAGSRTVDHPPR
;
A
#
# COMPACT_ATOMS: atom_id res chain seq x y z
N MET A 1 -20.43 31.93 0.00
CA MET A 1 -19.60 30.76 0.36
C MET A 1 -19.33 29.99 -0.93
N ALA A 2 -18.13 30.13 -1.51
CA ALA A 2 -17.79 29.42 -2.73
C ALA A 2 -17.45 27.97 -2.36
N ALA A 3 -18.15 27.00 -2.95
CA ALA A 3 -17.76 25.60 -2.91
C ALA A 3 -16.37 25.50 -3.55
N GLY A 4 -15.36 25.11 -2.77
CA GLY A 4 -14.02 24.85 -3.29
C GLY A 4 -14.12 23.74 -4.32
N ALA A 5 -14.00 24.09 -5.60
CA ALA A 5 -13.95 23.11 -6.68
C ALA A 5 -12.85 22.11 -6.35
N ALA A 6 -13.17 20.81 -6.42
CA ALA A 6 -12.18 19.77 -6.22
C ALA A 6 -11.00 20.04 -7.17
N PRO A 7 -9.75 20.03 -6.68
CA PRO A 7 -8.59 20.30 -7.52
C PRO A 7 -8.61 19.34 -8.71
N ARG A 8 -8.32 19.85 -9.91
CA ARG A 8 -8.27 19.02 -11.12
C ARG A 8 -7.18 17.95 -10.94
N PRO A 9 -7.25 16.81 -11.64
CA PRO A 9 -6.25 15.75 -11.50
C PRO A 9 -4.80 16.23 -11.72
N ALA A 10 -4.62 17.25 -12.57
CA ALA A 10 -3.33 17.88 -12.85
C ALA A 10 -2.80 18.80 -11.73
N ASP A 11 -3.63 19.14 -10.75
CA ASP A 11 -3.27 20.07 -9.65
C ASP A 11 -2.77 19.30 -8.41
N ARG A 12 -2.67 17.97 -8.51
CA ARG A 12 -2.25 17.07 -7.43
C ARG A 12 -0.81 16.62 -7.58
N ALA A 13 -0.14 16.44 -6.45
CA ALA A 13 1.19 15.86 -6.41
C ALA A 13 1.14 14.37 -6.81
N GLY A 14 1.97 13.99 -7.79
CA GLY A 14 2.04 12.62 -8.31
C GLY A 14 3.47 12.16 -8.57
N TRP A 15 3.73 10.88 -8.31
CA TRP A 15 5.00 10.22 -8.58
C TRP A 15 4.74 8.89 -9.27
N THR A 16 5.61 8.51 -10.20
CA THR A 16 5.51 7.26 -10.95
C THR A 16 6.87 6.57 -10.96
N GLU A 17 6.89 5.29 -10.61
CA GLU A 17 8.06 4.42 -10.65
C GLU A 17 7.70 3.07 -11.30
N VAL A 18 8.71 2.31 -11.71
CA VAL A 18 8.55 0.94 -12.21
C VAL A 18 8.86 -0.04 -11.09
N TRP A 19 7.91 -0.93 -10.80
CA TRP A 19 8.04 -2.01 -9.82
C TRP A 19 7.36 -3.26 -10.36
N MET A 20 7.92 -4.45 -10.13
CA MET A 20 7.33 -5.73 -10.60
C MET A 20 6.95 -5.71 -12.09
N ASP A 21 7.81 -5.14 -12.95
CA ASP A 21 7.57 -4.94 -14.39
C ASP A 21 6.28 -4.17 -14.76
N THR A 22 5.80 -3.30 -13.86
CA THR A 22 4.64 -2.44 -14.11
C THR A 22 4.87 -1.01 -13.63
N LEU A 23 4.03 -0.08 -14.10
CA LEU A 23 4.02 1.31 -13.64
C LEU A 23 3.16 1.45 -12.40
N VAL A 24 3.75 1.94 -11.32
CA VAL A 24 3.06 2.28 -10.08
C VAL A 24 3.02 3.79 -9.95
N THR A 25 1.83 4.35 -9.80
CA THR A 25 1.64 5.79 -9.59
C THR A 25 1.02 6.05 -8.23
N ILE A 26 1.65 6.92 -7.44
CA ILE A 26 1.10 7.43 -6.18
C ILE A 26 0.66 8.87 -6.42
N GLN A 27 -0.64 9.12 -6.26
CA GLN A 27 -1.21 10.47 -6.29
C GLN A 27 -1.70 10.86 -4.91
N LEU A 28 -1.25 12.00 -4.41
CA LEU A 28 -1.71 12.52 -3.14
C LEU A 28 -2.83 13.53 -3.36
N ALA A 29 -3.84 13.49 -2.49
CA ALA A 29 -4.94 14.47 -2.46
C ALA A 29 -4.51 15.76 -1.75
N VAL A 30 -3.31 16.26 -2.08
CA VAL A 30 -2.76 17.54 -1.61
C VAL A 30 -2.45 18.43 -2.81
N PRO A 31 -2.46 19.76 -2.65
CA PRO A 31 -1.99 20.67 -3.69
C PRO A 31 -0.57 20.32 -4.15
N ALA A 32 -0.31 20.43 -5.44
CA ALA A 32 1.03 20.19 -6.00
C ALA A 32 2.13 21.08 -5.36
N ALA A 33 1.76 22.27 -4.89
CA ALA A 33 2.69 23.16 -4.17
C ALA A 33 3.25 22.55 -2.87
N ASP A 34 2.49 21.65 -2.23
CA ASP A 34 2.90 20.99 -0.98
C ASP A 34 3.71 19.70 -1.24
N ALA A 35 3.86 19.29 -2.51
CA ALA A 35 4.54 18.05 -2.91
C ALA A 35 5.92 17.83 -2.28
N PRO A 36 6.80 18.85 -2.16
CA PRO A 36 8.15 18.64 -1.61
C PRO A 36 8.16 18.06 -0.19
N ALA A 37 7.16 18.40 0.65
CA ALA A 37 7.06 17.89 2.02
C ALA A 37 6.77 16.38 2.08
N TRP A 38 6.24 15.80 0.99
CA TRP A 38 5.80 14.41 0.91
C TRP A 38 6.79 13.48 0.20
N ALA A 39 7.89 14.00 -0.35
CA ALA A 39 8.88 13.20 -1.07
C ALA A 39 9.42 12.02 -0.22
N GLY A 40 9.72 12.24 1.05
CA GLY A 40 10.20 11.21 1.97
C GLY A 40 9.16 10.09 2.23
N PRO A 41 7.94 10.42 2.67
CA PRO A 41 6.85 9.45 2.79
C PRO A 41 6.54 8.67 1.51
N VAL A 42 6.50 9.34 0.35
CA VAL A 42 6.25 8.69 -0.95
C VAL A 42 7.38 7.73 -1.30
N ALA A 43 8.64 8.13 -1.14
CA ALA A 43 9.78 7.23 -1.34
C ALA A 43 9.73 6.02 -0.40
N ARG A 44 9.26 6.18 0.84
CA ARG A 44 9.05 5.04 1.75
C ARG A 44 7.94 4.12 1.26
N ALA A 45 6.86 4.68 0.72
CA ALA A 45 5.77 3.89 0.14
C ALA A 45 6.26 3.07 -1.07
N PHE A 46 7.03 3.67 -1.98
CA PHE A 46 7.63 2.91 -3.09
C PHE A 46 8.57 1.81 -2.61
N ARG A 47 9.41 2.06 -1.59
CA ARG A 47 10.27 1.01 -1.02
C ARG A 47 9.52 -0.19 -0.45
N TRP A 48 8.23 -0.07 -0.13
CA TRP A 48 7.44 -1.23 0.30
C TRP A 48 7.26 -2.24 -0.84
N PHE A 49 7.23 -1.80 -2.11
CA PHE A 49 7.16 -2.71 -3.25
C PHE A 49 8.38 -3.62 -3.37
N ALA A 50 9.57 -3.19 -2.92
CA ALA A 50 10.73 -4.08 -2.86
C ALA A 50 10.50 -5.29 -1.94
N ALA A 51 9.85 -5.07 -0.79
CA ALA A 51 9.52 -6.17 0.13
C ALA A 51 8.44 -7.09 -0.45
N VAL A 52 7.44 -6.52 -1.12
CA VAL A 52 6.42 -7.29 -1.85
C VAL A 52 7.07 -8.12 -2.94
N GLU A 53 7.95 -7.54 -3.75
CA GLU A 53 8.62 -8.24 -4.83
C GLU A 53 9.50 -9.38 -4.31
N ALA A 54 10.29 -9.14 -3.25
CA ALA A 54 11.09 -10.19 -2.62
C ALA A 54 10.25 -11.35 -2.05
N ALA A 55 9.08 -11.06 -1.45
CA ALA A 55 8.22 -12.10 -0.87
C ALA A 55 7.35 -12.81 -1.92
N CYS A 56 6.84 -12.08 -2.90
CA CYS A 56 5.76 -12.51 -3.78
C CYS A 56 6.19 -12.79 -5.22
N SER A 57 7.47 -12.62 -5.57
CA SER A 57 7.95 -12.94 -6.91
C SER A 57 7.67 -14.40 -7.27
N ARG A 58 7.16 -14.64 -8.47
CA ARG A 58 7.03 -15.99 -9.04
C ARG A 58 8.26 -16.41 -9.85
N PHE A 59 9.22 -15.51 -9.98
CA PHE A 59 10.40 -15.65 -10.82
C PHE A 59 11.67 -15.85 -9.98
N ASP A 60 11.69 -15.30 -8.77
CA ASP A 60 12.77 -15.52 -7.82
C ASP A 60 12.53 -16.81 -7.04
N PRO A 61 13.36 -17.86 -7.22
CA PRO A 61 13.21 -19.13 -6.51
C PRO A 61 13.41 -18.98 -5.00
N THR A 62 14.03 -17.89 -4.53
CA THR A 62 14.24 -17.61 -3.11
C THR A 62 13.07 -16.87 -2.45
N SER A 63 12.07 -16.42 -3.23
CA SER A 63 10.87 -15.78 -2.69
C SER A 63 10.00 -16.75 -1.87
N GLU A 64 9.21 -16.20 -0.95
CA GLU A 64 8.27 -16.98 -0.12
C GLU A 64 7.22 -17.69 -0.99
N VAL A 65 6.63 -16.98 -1.96
CA VAL A 65 5.61 -17.54 -2.86
C VAL A 65 6.18 -18.69 -3.69
N SER A 66 7.37 -18.54 -4.27
CA SER A 66 7.98 -19.63 -5.06
C SER A 66 8.27 -20.84 -4.18
N GLN A 67 8.85 -20.64 -3.00
CA GLN A 67 9.10 -21.74 -2.06
C GLN A 67 7.81 -22.45 -1.61
N LEU A 68 6.74 -21.70 -1.34
CA LEU A 68 5.45 -22.29 -0.95
C LEU A 68 4.81 -23.08 -2.09
N THR A 69 4.84 -22.56 -3.30
CA THR A 69 4.25 -23.23 -4.47
C THR A 69 5.02 -24.49 -4.89
N HIS A 70 6.32 -24.58 -4.57
CA HIS A 70 7.07 -25.83 -4.70
C HIS A 70 6.67 -26.93 -3.72
N GLN A 71 5.90 -26.61 -2.68
CA GLN A 71 5.46 -27.56 -1.63
C GLN A 71 4.00 -28.00 -1.80
N VAL A 72 3.35 -27.69 -2.93
CA VAL A 72 1.97 -28.10 -3.19
C VAL A 72 1.85 -29.63 -3.13
N GLY A 73 0.91 -30.13 -2.32
CA GLY A 73 0.74 -31.57 -2.06
C GLY A 73 1.56 -32.10 -0.88
N HIS A 74 2.48 -31.30 -0.32
CA HIS A 74 3.20 -31.65 0.90
C HIS A 74 2.51 -31.03 2.12
N ARG A 75 2.17 -31.86 3.12
CA ARG A 75 1.66 -31.37 4.41
C ARG A 75 2.80 -30.65 5.13
N ARG A 76 2.62 -29.36 5.45
CA ARG A 76 3.50 -28.70 6.42
C ARG A 76 3.22 -29.27 7.82
N ALA A 77 4.28 -29.63 8.55
CA ALA A 77 4.18 -29.83 9.98
C ALA A 77 3.58 -28.55 10.60
N GLU A 78 2.63 -28.71 11.51
CA GLU A 78 1.94 -27.59 12.14
C GLU A 78 2.96 -26.76 12.92
N VAL A 79 3.25 -25.55 12.43
CA VAL A 79 4.04 -24.55 13.16
C VAL A 79 3.04 -23.74 13.98
N GLU A 80 3.22 -23.74 15.29
CA GLU A 80 2.43 -22.95 16.24
C GLU A 80 2.38 -21.49 15.75
N ARG A 81 1.19 -21.01 15.39
CA ARG A 81 1.02 -19.65 14.87
C ARG A 81 1.24 -18.66 16.01
N PRO A 82 2.14 -17.66 15.86
CA PRO A 82 2.15 -16.54 16.79
C PRO A 82 0.80 -15.81 16.75
N ALA A 83 0.39 -15.28 17.90
CA ALA A 83 -0.84 -14.52 18.04
C ALA A 83 -0.91 -13.42 16.96
N ARG A 84 -2.05 -13.35 16.27
CA ARG A 84 -2.31 -12.38 15.21
C ARG A 84 -2.02 -10.96 15.76
N ALA A 85 -1.13 -10.21 15.11
CA ALA A 85 -0.83 -8.84 15.50
C ALA A 85 -2.12 -8.00 15.59
N ASP A 86 -2.19 -7.12 16.58
CA ASP A 86 -3.35 -6.27 16.84
C ASP A 86 -3.63 -5.37 15.61
N PRO A 87 -4.85 -5.39 15.03
CA PRO A 87 -5.23 -4.50 13.94
C PRO A 87 -4.97 -3.01 14.23
N ALA A 88 -4.85 -2.62 15.50
CA ALA A 88 -4.50 -1.26 15.92
C ALA A 88 -3.10 -0.82 15.45
N GLU A 89 -2.16 -1.75 15.23
CA GLU A 89 -0.78 -1.43 14.82
C GLU A 89 -0.69 -0.88 13.38
N TYR A 90 -1.70 -1.14 12.54
CA TYR A 90 -1.78 -0.60 11.17
C TYR A 90 -2.56 0.70 11.07
N ARG A 91 -3.07 1.25 12.18
CA ARG A 91 -3.80 2.52 12.15
C ARG A 91 -2.81 3.67 11.93
N LEU A 92 -2.83 4.24 10.73
CA LEU A 92 -2.09 5.47 10.44
C LEU A 92 -2.47 6.56 11.47
N PRO A 93 -1.49 7.25 12.08
CA PRO A 93 -1.79 8.34 12.99
C PRO A 93 -2.61 9.42 12.27
N GLY A 94 -3.82 9.69 12.76
CA GLY A 94 -4.76 10.66 12.19
C GLY A 94 -5.94 10.07 11.40
N ALA A 95 -6.04 8.75 11.23
CA ALA A 95 -7.21 8.10 10.64
C ALA A 95 -8.41 8.12 11.61
N GLY A 96 -9.07 9.26 11.74
CA GLY A 96 -10.34 9.39 12.46
C GLY A 96 -11.43 8.55 11.80
N SER A 97 -12.12 7.74 12.60
CA SER A 97 -13.33 7.02 12.20
C SER A 97 -14.41 8.01 11.75
N ARG A 98 -14.60 8.18 10.44
CA ARG A 98 -15.83 8.77 9.92
C ARG A 98 -16.81 7.64 9.66
N THR A 99 -17.76 7.45 10.57
CA THR A 99 -18.99 6.72 10.27
C THR A 99 -19.72 7.51 9.18
N VAL A 100 -19.84 6.90 7.99
CA VAL A 100 -20.70 7.42 6.92
C VAL A 100 -22.12 7.02 7.29
N ASP A 101 -22.90 8.00 7.74
CA ASP A 101 -24.32 7.82 8.04
C ASP A 101 -25.06 7.67 6.71
N HIS A 102 -25.63 6.49 6.46
CA HIS A 102 -26.37 6.22 5.24
C HIS A 102 -27.84 6.57 5.51
N PRO A 103 -28.48 7.51 4.77
CA PRO A 103 -29.89 7.80 4.99
C PRO A 103 -30.76 6.58 4.61
N PRO A 104 -31.83 6.29 5.37
CA PRO A 104 -32.77 5.22 5.03
C PRO A 104 -33.48 5.54 3.70
N ARG A 105 -33.75 4.47 2.94
CA ARG A 105 -34.38 4.49 1.62
C ARG A 105 -35.84 4.91 1.67
#